data_AF-A0A9E1KYA2-F1
#
_entry.id   AF-A0A9E1KYA2-F1
#
_cell.length_a   1.000
_cell.length_b   1.000
_cell.length_c   1.000
_cell.angle_alpha   90.00
_cell.angle_beta   90.00
_cell.angle_gamma   90.00
#
_symmetry.space_group_name_H-M   'P 1'
#
loop_
_entity.id
_entity.type
_entity.pdbx_description
1 polymer ?
#
loop_
_entity_poly.entity_id
_entity_poly.type
_entity_poly.pdbx_seq_one_letter_code
_entity_poly.pdbx_strand_id
1 'polypeptide(L)'
;MARENIVKGPNYVHPEKPSAVGSRNSLNRNERDEYQEARIVIDEEVDKILNHIHAKLPPEVLEKLDVMGSVKSKLHNYFNQDFQNMLNRYLVTAEDEMNKKVRDLVDKEEGRTLNRYTPREITEILDRIGGSGTFNTEEVEKSVVNMYGHLQGHIERGVVELETHTNALLREKSDVGAFIRGENSYAIVKCSFRDNVRRPKTVMDLKLSISILDSELISKIYHYQVPVKSIIKDIVAKHIHDLINREIEESNNSLIDEGMEEMTDTGKIFERFRVMDKYISDEDNEDSKRYQFIAKKFVDSVDGLQAEIDADDYDVLSIRENIRKIIDNENIRNRGFNTAVNTITAILDTSKMGYQFIENFKNARECIIREYEEENENKLPDERYQLRLVYYDQEQLKSLRKAYATQIEELNREIMHLWDVCEGIYTQDRDLKGYDDWDTLANKMLKTEGEKNSGFFKSKKPPVVVEEKKRLWNEISFIPPQETIVDKSNPTEEAKIEEMANRFPIMLEKLHTVFSDSSEETRQVVENRLEFLKDQFERFSNLINPFHVQPGLLLDIDISSIKKKKTTMMNMANVINEFLHSISKGYSDIRFADLSKSRSFERNDINQEFVSAGE
;
A
#
# COMPACT_ATOMS: atom_id res chain seq x y z
N MET A 1 47.75 48.53 -11.29
CA MET A 1 48.35 48.48 -9.95
C MET A 1 49.70 47.79 -10.07
N ALA A 2 50.79 48.48 -9.72
CA ALA A 2 52.15 47.93 -9.75
C ALA A 2 52.28 46.83 -8.69
N ARG A 3 52.85 45.66 -9.06
CA ARG A 3 53.19 44.60 -8.10
C ARG A 3 54.38 45.07 -7.26
N GLU A 4 54.16 45.34 -5.98
CA GLU A 4 55.25 45.54 -5.03
C GLU A 4 56.11 44.26 -5.01
N ASN A 5 57.38 44.40 -5.37
CA ASN A 5 58.38 43.35 -5.19
C ASN A 5 58.70 43.25 -3.69
N ILE A 6 57.93 42.44 -2.96
CA ILE A 6 58.23 42.09 -1.57
C ILE A 6 59.62 41.42 -1.56
N VAL A 7 60.58 42.06 -0.90
CA VAL A 7 61.92 41.52 -0.70
C VAL A 7 61.79 40.20 0.07
N LYS A 8 62.25 39.10 -0.55
CA LYS A 8 62.16 37.75 0.02
C LYS A 8 62.92 37.70 1.35
N GLY A 9 62.24 37.32 2.43
CA GLY A 9 62.87 37.03 3.71
C GLY A 9 63.74 35.77 3.67
N PRO A 10 64.70 35.61 4.60
CA PRO A 10 65.57 34.43 4.66
C PRO A 10 64.76 33.14 4.85
N ASN A 11 65.11 32.10 4.08
CA ASN A 11 64.39 30.83 3.95
C ASN A 11 65.09 29.69 4.71
N TYR A 12 65.30 29.85 6.02
CA TYR A 12 65.83 28.82 6.93
C TYR A 12 65.16 28.97 8.30
N VAL A 13 65.03 27.90 9.09
CA VAL A 13 64.63 27.98 10.51
C VAL A 13 65.89 27.83 11.37
N HIS A 14 66.18 28.83 12.20
CA HIS A 14 67.35 28.83 13.07
C HIS A 14 67.00 29.52 14.41
N PRO A 15 67.43 28.99 15.57
CA PRO A 15 67.03 29.52 16.87
C PRO A 15 67.55 30.94 17.14
N GLU A 16 68.77 31.26 16.70
CA GLU A 16 69.40 32.58 16.94
C GLU A 16 69.27 33.59 15.80
N LYS A 17 68.83 33.17 14.61
CA LYS A 17 68.79 34.04 13.42
C LYS A 17 67.34 34.30 13.01
N PRO A 18 66.95 35.54 12.72
CA PRO A 18 65.58 35.86 12.34
C PRO A 18 65.18 35.10 11.07
N SER A 19 64.04 34.40 11.13
CA SER A 19 63.47 33.56 10.08
C SER A 19 62.08 34.04 9.69
N ALA A 20 61.75 33.97 8.40
CA ALA A 20 60.41 34.28 7.90
C ALA A 20 59.53 33.00 7.91
N VAL A 21 58.57 32.94 8.82
CA VAL A 21 57.62 31.82 8.96
C VAL A 21 56.63 31.84 7.78
N GLY A 22 56.82 30.96 6.80
CA GLY A 22 55.93 30.78 5.64
C GLY A 22 54.95 29.62 5.81
N SER A 23 53.68 29.84 5.44
CA SER A 23 52.56 28.86 5.46
C SER A 23 52.85 27.58 4.65
N ARG A 24 52.19 26.47 5.01
CA ARG A 24 52.36 25.09 4.47
C ARG A 24 52.22 24.96 2.95
N ASN A 25 51.56 25.90 2.28
CA ASN A 25 51.39 25.92 0.81
C ASN A 25 52.25 26.98 0.09
N SER A 26 53.33 27.45 0.72
CA SER A 26 54.26 28.41 0.11
C SER A 26 55.04 27.77 -1.04
N LEU A 27 54.94 28.36 -2.23
CA LEU A 27 55.66 28.04 -3.47
C LEU A 27 57.21 28.15 -3.35
N ASN A 28 57.74 28.56 -2.19
CA ASN A 28 59.16 28.85 -1.95
C ASN A 28 59.85 27.86 -1.00
N ARG A 29 59.31 26.64 -0.82
CA ARG A 29 59.87 25.59 0.07
C ARG A 29 60.96 24.70 -0.56
N ASN A 30 61.36 24.95 -1.80
CA ASN A 30 62.29 24.07 -2.51
C ASN A 30 63.71 24.19 -1.92
N GLU A 31 64.37 23.03 -1.67
CA GLU A 31 65.76 22.85 -1.19
C GLU A 31 66.04 23.05 0.33
N ARG A 32 65.07 22.80 1.22
CA ARG A 32 65.32 22.77 2.69
C ARG A 32 65.54 21.34 3.22
N ASP A 33 66.52 21.18 4.12
CA ASP A 33 66.68 19.98 4.94
C ASP A 33 66.01 20.19 6.31
N GLU A 34 64.70 19.93 6.35
CA GLU A 34 63.88 20.12 7.55
C GLU A 34 64.36 19.27 8.74
N TYR A 35 65.00 18.13 8.47
CA TYR A 35 65.50 17.23 9.51
C TYR A 35 66.75 17.81 10.19
N GLN A 36 67.67 18.40 9.42
CA GLN A 36 68.84 19.09 9.99
C GLN A 36 68.45 20.35 10.77
N GLU A 37 67.52 21.15 10.26
CA GLU A 37 67.07 22.37 10.94
C GLU A 37 66.36 22.05 12.26
N ALA A 38 65.48 21.04 12.29
CA ALA A 38 64.83 20.59 13.51
C ALA A 38 65.86 20.07 14.54
N ARG A 39 66.86 19.32 14.09
CA ARG A 39 67.94 18.83 14.95
C ARG A 39 68.71 19.98 15.61
N ILE A 40 69.07 21.02 14.87
CA ILE A 40 69.79 22.19 15.40
C ILE A 40 68.96 22.90 16.47
N VAL A 41 67.65 23.06 16.26
CA VAL A 41 66.75 23.68 17.24
C VAL A 41 66.68 22.86 18.54
N ILE A 42 66.60 21.53 18.42
CA ILE A 42 66.56 20.63 19.58
C ILE A 42 67.90 20.64 20.32
N ASP A 43 69.02 20.56 19.59
CA ASP A 43 70.38 20.57 20.16
C ASP A 43 70.62 21.85 20.98
N GLU A 44 70.23 23.02 20.45
CA GLU A 44 70.39 24.32 21.12
C GLU A 44 69.57 24.43 22.43
N GLU A 45 68.30 24.01 22.41
CA GLU A 45 67.46 24.06 23.61
C GLU A 45 67.92 23.07 24.68
N VAL A 46 68.36 21.87 24.28
CA VAL A 46 68.97 20.89 25.19
C VAL A 46 70.26 21.45 25.80
N ASP A 47 71.10 22.13 25.02
CA ASP A 47 72.35 22.72 25.51
C ASP A 47 72.12 23.91 26.45
N LYS A 48 71.11 24.76 26.21
CA LYS A 48 70.70 25.79 27.19
C LYS A 48 70.25 25.20 28.52
N ILE A 49 69.47 24.12 28.49
CA ILE A 49 69.03 23.42 29.71
C ILE A 49 70.21 22.77 30.41
N LEU A 50 71.12 22.12 29.68
CA LEU A 50 72.35 21.56 30.25
C LEU A 50 73.22 22.63 30.91
N ASN A 51 73.43 23.77 30.24
CA ASN A 51 74.14 24.90 30.82
C ASN A 51 73.46 25.41 32.11
N HIS A 52 72.13 25.44 32.15
CA HIS A 52 71.38 25.80 33.35
C HIS A 52 71.56 24.79 34.49
N ILE A 53 71.57 23.49 34.18
CA ILE A 53 71.80 22.40 35.14
C ILE A 53 73.24 22.48 35.69
N HIS A 54 74.24 22.66 34.81
CA HIS A 54 75.64 22.79 35.20
C HIS A 54 75.91 24.04 36.05
N ALA A 55 75.22 25.16 35.79
CA ALA A 55 75.37 26.38 36.58
C ALA A 55 74.77 26.28 37.99
N LYS A 56 73.72 25.47 38.19
CA LYS A 56 72.98 25.38 39.46
C LYS A 56 73.41 24.23 40.36
N LEU A 57 73.97 23.15 39.82
CA LEU A 57 74.29 21.95 40.61
C LEU A 57 75.79 21.88 40.99
N PRO A 58 76.13 21.49 42.24
CA PRO A 58 77.51 21.26 42.66
C PRO A 58 78.18 20.11 41.87
N PRO A 59 79.52 20.14 41.69
CA PRO A 59 80.26 19.17 40.86
C PRO A 59 80.11 17.72 41.32
N GLU A 60 79.98 17.47 42.62
CA GLU A 60 79.78 16.11 43.18
C GLU A 60 78.45 15.46 42.76
N VAL A 61 77.42 16.25 42.45
CA VAL A 61 76.10 15.76 42.02
C VAL A 61 76.08 15.55 40.51
N LEU A 62 76.82 16.38 39.76
CA LEU A 62 76.98 16.24 38.32
C LEU A 62 77.70 14.93 37.95
N GLU A 63 78.77 14.56 38.68
CA GLU A 63 79.46 13.28 38.47
C GLU A 63 78.56 12.07 38.67
N LYS A 64 77.61 12.12 39.62
CA LYS A 64 76.66 11.02 39.85
C LYS A 64 75.54 10.96 38.81
N LEU A 65 75.20 12.09 38.20
CA LEU A 65 74.17 12.20 37.14
C LEU A 65 74.62 11.53 35.83
N ASP A 66 75.92 11.55 35.51
CA ASP A 66 76.48 10.93 34.31
C ASP A 66 76.56 9.39 34.37
N VAL A 67 76.51 8.79 35.57
CA VAL A 67 76.66 7.33 35.78
C VAL A 67 75.45 6.53 35.25
N MET A 68 74.28 7.16 35.09
CA MET A 68 73.03 6.50 34.68
C MET A 68 72.58 6.88 33.25
N GLY A 69 73.55 7.15 32.38
CA GLY A 69 73.39 7.59 30.98
C GLY A 69 73.46 9.11 30.84
N SER A 70 74.05 9.60 29.75
CA SER A 70 74.28 11.04 29.54
C SER A 70 72.96 11.82 29.60
N VAL A 71 72.92 12.83 30.47
CA VAL A 71 71.75 13.72 30.70
C VAL A 71 71.24 14.32 29.39
N LYS A 72 72.15 14.62 28.45
CA LYS A 72 71.83 15.12 27.11
C LYS A 72 70.87 14.20 26.35
N SER A 73 71.12 12.89 26.36
CA SER A 73 70.28 11.91 25.66
C SER A 73 68.86 11.81 26.21
N LYS A 74 68.69 11.92 27.54
CA LYS A 74 67.38 11.91 28.19
C LYS A 74 66.60 13.19 27.89
N LEU A 75 67.27 14.34 27.90
CA LEU A 75 66.67 15.62 27.52
C LEU A 75 66.24 15.63 26.05
N HIS A 76 67.06 15.09 25.14
CA HIS A 76 66.66 14.92 23.73
C HIS A 76 65.39 14.09 23.59
N ASN A 77 65.30 12.96 24.29
CA ASN A 77 64.13 12.10 24.21
C ASN A 77 62.87 12.76 24.79
N TYR A 78 63.02 13.43 25.93
CA TYR A 78 61.92 14.16 26.57
C TYR A 78 61.40 15.30 25.68
N PHE A 79 62.30 16.11 25.14
CA PHE A 79 61.94 17.22 24.27
C PHE A 79 61.29 16.72 22.96
N ASN A 80 61.82 15.66 22.35
CA ASN A 80 61.20 15.04 21.17
C ASN A 80 59.80 14.52 21.46
N GLN A 81 59.58 13.89 22.61
CA GLN A 81 58.27 13.40 23.02
C GLN A 81 57.27 14.55 23.23
N ASP A 82 57.70 15.64 23.88
CA ASP A 82 56.86 16.81 24.10
C ASP A 82 56.52 17.54 22.78
N PHE A 83 57.47 17.65 21.86
CA PHE A 83 57.21 18.18 20.52
C PHE A 83 56.19 17.32 19.76
N GLN A 84 56.33 16.00 19.81
CA GLN A 84 55.38 15.08 19.18
C GLN A 84 53.98 15.21 19.81
N ASN A 85 53.91 15.33 21.14
CA ASN A 85 52.65 15.53 21.85
C ASN A 85 51.99 16.87 21.49
N MET A 86 52.77 17.94 21.38
CA MET A 86 52.28 19.26 20.98
C MET A 86 51.78 19.26 19.53
N LEU A 87 52.52 18.61 18.62
CA LEU A 87 52.12 18.46 17.23
C LEU A 87 50.82 17.66 17.10
N ASN A 88 50.69 16.56 17.83
CA ASN A 88 49.46 15.77 17.83
C ASN A 88 48.26 16.59 18.33
N ARG A 89 48.42 17.41 19.38
CA ARG A 89 47.35 18.31 19.84
C ARG A 89 46.97 19.33 18.77
N TYR A 90 47.96 19.94 18.13
CA TYR A 90 47.72 20.89 17.04
C TYR A 90 46.98 20.25 15.85
N LEU A 91 47.38 19.04 15.44
CA LEU A 91 46.71 18.30 14.36
C LEU A 91 45.25 18.02 14.68
N VAL A 92 44.95 17.55 15.90
CA VAL A 92 43.57 17.31 16.34
C VAL A 92 42.75 18.59 16.33
N THR A 93 43.30 19.71 16.79
CA THR A 93 42.60 21.02 16.73
C THR A 93 42.37 21.48 15.30
N ALA A 94 43.36 21.32 14.42
CA ALA A 94 43.25 21.69 13.01
C ALA A 94 42.23 20.81 12.25
N GLU A 95 42.21 19.51 12.52
CA GLU A 95 41.21 18.59 11.98
C GLU A 95 39.79 18.96 12.45
N ASP A 96 39.62 19.32 13.74
CA ASP A 96 38.33 19.75 14.26
C ASP A 96 37.86 21.07 13.59
N GLU A 97 38.75 22.05 13.41
CA GLU A 97 38.42 23.27 12.67
C GLU A 97 38.10 23.01 11.19
N MET A 98 38.83 22.10 10.54
CA MET A 98 38.53 21.71 9.15
C MET A 98 37.20 20.98 9.05
N ASN A 99 36.89 20.07 9.97
CA ASN A 99 35.61 19.37 10.01
C ASN A 99 34.46 20.34 10.22
N LYS A 100 34.59 21.35 11.11
CA LYS A 100 33.59 22.40 11.28
C LYS A 100 33.37 23.18 9.98
N LYS A 101 34.44 23.62 9.31
CA LYS A 101 34.34 24.35 8.04
C LYS A 101 33.79 23.49 6.89
N VAL A 102 34.12 22.21 6.85
CA VAL A 102 33.58 21.26 5.88
C VAL A 102 32.10 21.02 6.16
N ARG A 103 31.69 20.88 7.42
CA ARG A 103 30.28 20.77 7.80
C ARG A 103 29.50 22.01 7.40
N ASP A 104 30.00 23.20 7.69
CA ASP A 104 29.36 24.46 7.24
C ASP A 104 29.29 24.57 5.71
N LEU A 105 30.26 24.00 4.99
CA LEU A 105 30.25 23.92 3.53
C LEU A 105 29.21 22.93 3.02
N VAL A 106 29.12 21.76 3.65
CA VAL A 106 28.11 20.74 3.36
C VAL A 106 26.72 21.31 3.67
N ASP A 107 26.51 21.94 4.81
CA ASP A 107 25.25 22.61 5.17
C ASP A 107 24.90 23.73 4.17
N LYS A 108 25.90 24.46 3.66
CA LYS A 108 25.70 25.46 2.60
C LYS A 108 25.41 24.83 1.24
N GLU A 109 26.01 23.70 0.90
CA GLU A 109 25.74 23.00 -0.36
C GLU A 109 24.42 22.24 -0.31
N GLU A 110 24.07 21.60 0.79
CA GLU A 110 22.75 21.05 1.06
C GLU A 110 21.72 22.17 1.07
N GLY A 111 22.00 23.29 1.74
CA GLY A 111 21.17 24.49 1.67
C GLY A 111 21.03 25.03 0.24
N ARG A 112 22.08 25.02 -0.59
CA ARG A 112 21.99 25.40 -2.01
C ARG A 112 21.23 24.39 -2.86
N THR A 113 21.36 23.11 -2.58
CA THR A 113 20.71 22.02 -3.33
C THR A 113 19.23 21.93 -2.96
N LEU A 114 18.89 22.13 -1.69
CA LEU A 114 17.54 22.35 -1.19
C LEU A 114 16.95 23.64 -1.77
N ASN A 115 17.77 24.71 -1.86
CA ASN A 115 17.36 25.97 -2.47
C ASN A 115 17.31 25.98 -4.00
N ARG A 116 17.76 24.91 -4.66
CA ARG A 116 17.52 24.71 -6.10
C ARG A 116 16.04 24.41 -6.39
N TYR A 117 15.27 24.10 -5.35
CA TYR A 117 13.82 23.94 -5.37
C TYR A 117 13.06 25.13 -4.77
N THR A 118 13.74 26.22 -4.39
CA THR A 118 13.14 27.50 -3.95
C THR A 118 13.55 28.68 -4.86
N PRO A 119 12.74 29.74 -4.96
CA PRO A 119 12.51 30.48 -6.21
C PRO A 119 13.46 31.65 -6.49
N ARG A 120 14.78 31.50 -6.31
CA ARG A 120 15.73 32.56 -6.71
C ARG A 120 16.17 32.48 -8.17
N GLU A 121 16.21 31.29 -8.76
CA GLU A 121 16.66 31.14 -10.15
C GLU A 121 15.54 31.45 -11.17
N ILE A 122 14.27 31.20 -10.83
CA ILE A 122 13.13 31.47 -11.73
C ILE A 122 12.81 32.98 -11.81
N THR A 123 12.98 33.73 -10.72
CA THR A 123 12.86 35.20 -10.75
C THR A 123 13.94 35.82 -11.64
N GLU A 124 15.17 35.30 -11.60
CA GLU A 124 16.25 35.72 -12.48
C GLU A 124 16.03 35.29 -13.95
N ILE A 125 15.40 34.13 -14.18
CA ILE A 125 15.00 33.67 -15.51
C ILE A 125 13.83 34.50 -16.06
N LEU A 126 12.82 34.83 -15.25
CA LEU A 126 11.70 35.70 -15.61
C LEU A 126 12.17 37.12 -15.96
N ASP A 127 13.11 37.65 -15.18
CA ASP A 127 13.71 38.97 -15.43
C ASP A 127 14.57 38.96 -16.71
N ARG A 128 15.24 37.83 -17.01
CA ARG A 128 16.02 37.65 -18.26
C ARG A 128 15.17 37.36 -19.50
N ILE A 129 13.98 36.75 -19.37
CA ILE A 129 13.14 36.34 -20.50
C ILE A 129 12.15 37.43 -20.96
N GLY A 130 11.67 38.31 -20.07
CA GLY A 130 10.68 39.32 -20.49
C GLY A 130 10.62 40.63 -19.71
N GLY A 131 11.36 40.79 -18.62
CA GLY A 131 11.29 41.96 -17.75
C GLY A 131 9.95 42.07 -17.01
N SER A 132 9.98 42.64 -15.80
CA SER A 132 8.87 42.70 -14.83
C SER A 132 7.55 43.33 -15.30
N GLY A 133 7.50 43.90 -16.51
CA GLY A 133 6.33 44.60 -17.04
C GLY A 133 5.53 43.88 -18.14
N THR A 134 5.96 42.72 -18.64
CA THR A 134 5.29 42.05 -19.79
C THR A 134 4.38 40.89 -19.41
N PHE A 135 4.42 40.43 -18.17
CA PHE A 135 3.57 39.35 -17.67
C PHE A 135 2.58 39.90 -16.63
N ASN A 136 1.28 39.68 -16.84
CA ASN A 136 0.27 39.91 -15.81
C ASN A 136 0.61 38.99 -14.62
N THR A 137 1.13 39.59 -13.56
CA THR A 137 1.72 38.88 -12.42
C THR A 137 0.74 37.93 -11.76
N GLU A 138 -0.57 38.23 -11.74
CA GLU A 138 -1.57 37.41 -11.06
C GLU A 138 -1.81 36.03 -11.71
N GLU A 139 -1.87 35.93 -13.04
CA GLU A 139 -2.07 34.63 -13.71
C GLU A 139 -0.79 33.78 -13.70
N VAL A 140 0.38 34.43 -13.84
CA VAL A 140 1.67 33.76 -13.75
C VAL A 140 1.94 33.32 -12.31
N GLU A 141 1.62 34.13 -11.30
CA GLU A 141 1.73 33.75 -9.89
C GLU A 141 0.77 32.61 -9.55
N LYS A 142 -0.49 32.64 -10.00
CA LYS A 142 -1.42 31.50 -9.83
C LYS A 142 -0.91 30.23 -10.53
N SER A 143 -0.34 30.37 -11.72
CA SER A 143 0.27 29.24 -12.45
C SER A 143 1.51 28.70 -11.74
N VAL A 144 2.37 29.56 -11.21
CA VAL A 144 3.57 29.20 -10.43
C VAL A 144 3.17 28.54 -9.11
N VAL A 145 2.19 29.07 -8.39
CA VAL A 145 1.66 28.47 -7.16
C VAL A 145 1.03 27.11 -7.43
N ASN A 146 0.26 26.96 -8.52
CA ASN A 146 -0.30 25.65 -8.91
C ASN A 146 0.78 24.65 -9.33
N MET A 147 1.80 25.09 -10.09
CA MET A 147 2.95 24.26 -10.44
C MET A 147 3.75 23.83 -9.20
N TYR A 148 3.97 24.74 -8.26
CA TYR A 148 4.63 24.47 -6.98
C TYR A 148 3.81 23.52 -6.11
N GLY A 149 2.49 23.73 -5.99
CA GLY A 149 1.61 22.83 -5.25
C GLY A 149 1.60 21.41 -5.84
N HIS A 150 1.61 21.28 -7.17
CA HIS A 150 1.75 19.99 -7.83
C HIS A 150 3.13 19.35 -7.64
N LEU A 151 4.22 20.12 -7.74
CA LEU A 151 5.58 19.63 -7.53
C LEU A 151 5.82 19.19 -6.08
N GLN A 152 5.40 20.01 -5.12
CA GLN A 152 5.48 19.71 -3.70
C GLN A 152 4.64 18.47 -3.37
N GLY A 153 3.40 18.41 -3.88
CA GLY A 153 2.57 17.21 -3.73
C GLY A 153 3.18 15.96 -4.39
N HIS A 154 3.93 16.08 -5.49
CA HIS A 154 4.68 14.96 -6.06
C HIS A 154 5.87 14.54 -5.19
N ILE A 155 6.61 15.49 -4.62
CA ILE A 155 7.76 15.23 -3.76
C ILE A 155 7.32 14.59 -2.44
N GLU A 156 6.30 15.15 -1.79
CA GLU A 156 5.71 14.59 -0.57
C GLU A 156 5.21 13.15 -0.81
N ARG A 157 4.54 12.91 -1.95
CA ARG A 157 4.14 11.56 -2.36
C ARG A 157 5.34 10.62 -2.53
N GLY A 158 6.41 11.08 -3.16
CA GLY A 158 7.62 10.28 -3.37
C GLY A 158 8.35 9.95 -2.06
N VAL A 159 8.41 10.90 -1.11
CA VAL A 159 9.02 10.68 0.22
C VAL A 159 8.22 9.66 1.02
N VAL A 160 6.88 9.77 1.03
CA VAL A 160 6.00 8.80 1.70
C VAL A 160 6.09 7.41 1.08
N GLU A 161 6.18 7.30 -0.24
CA GLU A 161 6.44 6.02 -0.93
C GLU A 161 7.77 5.41 -0.52
N LEU A 162 8.82 6.22 -0.43
CA LEU A 162 10.14 5.75 -0.06
C LEU A 162 10.19 5.29 1.40
N GLU A 163 9.53 6.02 2.30
CA GLU A 163 9.40 5.64 3.71
C GLU A 163 8.58 4.34 3.87
N THR A 164 7.44 4.24 3.21
CA THR A 164 6.60 3.03 3.24
C THR A 164 7.31 1.82 2.63
N HIS A 165 8.00 2.00 1.50
CA HIS A 165 8.81 0.96 0.88
C HIS A 165 9.96 0.51 1.79
N THR A 166 10.66 1.45 2.42
CA THR A 166 11.74 1.16 3.37
C THR A 166 11.19 0.41 4.58
N ASN A 167 10.04 0.81 5.12
CA ASN A 167 9.38 0.12 6.23
C ASN A 167 8.89 -1.29 5.85
N ALA A 168 8.38 -1.48 4.63
CA ALA A 168 7.97 -2.79 4.13
C ALA A 168 9.18 -3.72 3.97
N LEU A 169 10.29 -3.20 3.45
CA LEU A 169 11.55 -3.93 3.27
C LEU A 169 12.19 -4.28 4.62
N LEU A 170 12.22 -3.36 5.56
CA LEU A 170 12.73 -3.57 6.93
C LEU A 170 11.91 -4.60 7.72
N ARG A 171 10.62 -4.77 7.40
CA ARG A 171 9.75 -5.75 8.05
C ARG A 171 9.75 -7.11 7.36
N GLU A 172 10.40 -7.25 6.19
CA GLU A 172 10.35 -8.44 5.32
C GLU A 172 8.93 -8.96 5.00
N LYS A 173 7.90 -8.15 5.27
CA LYS A 173 6.52 -8.53 4.99
C LYS A 173 6.16 -8.05 3.58
N SER A 174 5.98 -8.99 2.67
CA SER A 174 5.22 -8.73 1.44
C SER A 174 3.74 -8.66 1.79
N ASP A 175 3.36 -7.58 2.48
CA ASP A 175 1.97 -7.35 2.88
C ASP A 175 1.23 -6.53 1.81
N VAL A 176 -0.09 -6.57 1.93
CA VAL A 176 -1.07 -5.83 1.12
C VAL A 176 -0.77 -4.32 1.04
N GLY A 177 -0.13 -3.76 2.08
CA GLY A 177 0.32 -2.37 2.12
C GLY A 177 1.41 -2.01 1.10
N ALA A 178 1.99 -2.99 0.39
CA ALA A 178 2.86 -2.75 -0.75
C ALA A 178 2.09 -2.35 -2.03
N PHE A 179 0.79 -2.66 -2.12
CA PHE A 179 -0.03 -2.38 -3.30
C PHE A 179 -0.85 -1.11 -3.19
N ILE A 180 -1.48 -0.90 -2.03
CA ILE A 180 -2.43 0.20 -1.84
C ILE A 180 -2.04 1.00 -0.60
N ARG A 181 -2.02 2.33 -0.73
CA ARG A 181 -1.80 3.24 0.39
C ARG A 181 -2.93 3.09 1.42
N GLY A 182 -2.60 3.20 2.70
CA GLY A 182 -3.48 2.84 3.82
C GLY A 182 -4.91 3.40 3.75
N GLU A 183 -5.11 4.57 3.15
CA GLU A 183 -6.42 5.21 2.98
C GLU A 183 -7.40 4.41 2.11
N ASN A 184 -6.93 3.71 1.08
CA ASN A 184 -7.76 2.94 0.14
C ASN A 184 -7.74 1.43 0.40
N SER A 185 -7.12 1.00 1.50
CA SER A 185 -6.98 -0.43 1.84
C SER A 185 -8.33 -1.12 2.10
N TYR A 186 -9.37 -0.36 2.47
CA TYR A 186 -10.73 -0.87 2.70
C TYR A 186 -11.41 -1.42 1.43
N ALA A 187 -10.96 -0.99 0.25
CA ALA A 187 -11.54 -1.42 -1.02
C ALA A 187 -11.06 -2.82 -1.46
N ILE A 188 -10.08 -3.41 -0.76
CA ILE A 188 -9.52 -4.72 -1.12
C ILE A 188 -10.44 -5.83 -0.64
N VAL A 189 -10.96 -6.61 -1.59
CA VAL A 189 -11.83 -7.76 -1.29
C VAL A 189 -11.00 -9.03 -1.10
N LYS A 190 -9.95 -9.20 -1.91
CA LYS A 190 -9.10 -10.38 -1.86
C LYS A 190 -7.69 -10.04 -2.32
N CYS A 191 -6.71 -10.49 -1.57
CA CYS A 191 -5.31 -10.48 -1.98
C CYS A 191 -4.71 -11.83 -1.62
N SER A 192 -4.24 -12.58 -2.62
CA SER A 192 -3.58 -13.87 -2.39
C SER A 192 -2.25 -13.94 -3.11
N PHE A 193 -1.22 -14.26 -2.34
CA PHE A 193 0.11 -14.58 -2.84
C PHE A 193 0.25 -16.09 -2.90
N ARG A 194 0.60 -16.62 -4.07
CA ARG A 194 0.81 -18.05 -4.28
C ARG A 194 2.12 -18.29 -5.00
N ASP A 195 2.68 -19.46 -4.74
CA ASP A 195 3.80 -19.96 -5.51
C ASP A 195 3.29 -20.49 -6.84
N ASN A 196 3.96 -20.13 -7.93
CA ASN A 196 3.54 -20.59 -9.24
C ASN A 196 3.67 -22.12 -9.32
N VAL A 197 2.63 -22.79 -9.83
CA VAL A 197 2.54 -24.27 -9.92
C VAL A 197 3.77 -24.87 -10.61
N ARG A 198 4.31 -24.19 -11.62
CA ARG A 198 5.45 -24.70 -12.40
C ARG A 198 6.80 -24.31 -11.84
N ARG A 199 6.89 -23.10 -11.31
CA ARG A 199 8.15 -22.48 -10.89
C ARG A 199 8.05 -21.89 -9.49
N PRO A 200 7.72 -22.70 -8.46
CA PRO A 200 7.41 -22.19 -7.13
C PRO A 200 8.60 -21.49 -6.46
N LYS A 201 9.84 -21.89 -6.80
CA LYS A 201 11.05 -21.30 -6.22
C LYS A 201 11.36 -19.89 -6.73
N THR A 202 10.97 -19.57 -7.97
CA THR A 202 11.43 -18.35 -8.66
C THR A 202 10.30 -17.39 -8.98
N VAL A 203 9.09 -17.89 -9.22
CA VAL A 203 7.92 -17.10 -9.63
C VAL A 203 6.84 -17.18 -8.56
N MET A 204 6.17 -16.05 -8.36
CA MET A 204 5.00 -15.91 -7.51
C MET A 204 3.85 -15.39 -8.35
N ASP A 205 2.67 -15.95 -8.14
CA ASP A 205 1.42 -15.48 -8.70
C ASP A 205 0.66 -14.72 -7.61
N LEU A 206 0.17 -13.54 -7.98
CA LEU A 206 -0.58 -12.66 -7.13
C LEU A 206 -1.95 -12.43 -7.76
N LYS A 207 -3.00 -12.64 -6.98
CA LYS A 207 -4.34 -12.23 -7.32
C LYS A 207 -4.80 -11.13 -6.38
N LEU A 208 -5.14 -9.97 -6.92
CA LEU A 208 -5.61 -8.81 -6.19
C LEU A 208 -6.95 -8.36 -6.76
N SER A 209 -7.96 -8.31 -5.92
CA SER A 209 -9.32 -7.92 -6.30
C SER A 209 -9.77 -6.74 -5.44
N ILE A 210 -10.12 -5.64 -6.11
CA ILE A 210 -10.47 -4.35 -5.50
C ILE A 210 -11.92 -4.01 -5.88
N SER A 211 -12.77 -3.76 -4.89
CA SER A 211 -14.16 -3.34 -5.08
C SER A 211 -14.30 -1.86 -4.74
N ILE A 212 -14.58 -1.04 -5.75
CA ILE A 212 -14.89 0.37 -5.60
C ILE A 212 -16.41 0.53 -5.58
N LEU A 213 -16.94 1.15 -4.54
CA LEU A 213 -18.38 1.30 -4.35
C LEU A 213 -18.98 2.30 -5.34
N ASP A 214 -20.22 2.08 -5.77
CA ASP A 214 -20.92 3.02 -6.66
C ASP A 214 -21.06 4.43 -6.03
N SER A 215 -21.12 4.52 -4.71
CA SER A 215 -21.14 5.79 -3.96
C SER A 215 -19.82 6.57 -4.02
N GLU A 216 -18.70 5.88 -4.27
CA GLU A 216 -17.36 6.46 -4.28
C GLU A 216 -16.94 6.91 -5.68
N LEU A 217 -17.57 6.37 -6.71
CA LEU A 217 -17.29 6.71 -8.09
C LEU A 217 -17.58 8.20 -8.35
N ILE A 218 -16.60 8.90 -8.95
CA ILE A 218 -16.77 10.29 -9.39
C ILE A 218 -17.91 10.40 -10.41
N SER A 219 -17.98 9.42 -11.31
CA SER A 219 -19.01 9.29 -12.34
C SER A 219 -19.76 7.98 -12.13
N LYS A 220 -21.07 8.06 -11.86
CA LYS A 220 -21.92 6.88 -11.78
C LYS A 220 -21.86 6.08 -13.09
N ILE A 221 -21.91 4.76 -12.96
CA ILE A 221 -21.91 3.84 -14.11
C ILE A 221 -23.31 3.25 -14.23
N TYR A 222 -23.88 3.27 -15.44
CA TYR A 222 -25.17 2.65 -15.72
C TYR A 222 -24.96 1.43 -16.61
N HIS A 223 -25.69 0.34 -16.34
CA HIS A 223 -25.82 -0.74 -17.32
C HIS A 223 -26.53 -0.24 -18.58
N TYR A 224 -26.20 -0.84 -19.72
CA TYR A 224 -26.71 -0.39 -21.01
C TYR A 224 -28.25 -0.42 -21.09
N GLN A 225 -28.86 -1.46 -20.51
CA GLN A 225 -30.30 -1.73 -20.55
C GLN A 225 -31.14 -0.94 -19.53
N VAL A 226 -30.52 -0.11 -18.67
CA VAL A 226 -31.25 0.64 -17.63
C VAL A 226 -32.30 1.54 -18.27
N PRO A 227 -33.56 1.55 -17.76
CA PRO A 227 -34.61 2.39 -18.30
C PRO A 227 -34.28 3.87 -18.06
N VAL A 228 -34.62 4.70 -19.04
CA VAL A 228 -34.35 6.14 -19.02
C VAL A 228 -34.92 6.82 -17.76
N LYS A 229 -36.07 6.34 -17.28
CA LYS A 229 -36.72 6.82 -16.06
C LYS A 229 -35.79 6.75 -14.83
N SER A 230 -35.00 5.69 -14.69
CA SER A 230 -34.06 5.56 -13.57
C SER A 230 -32.92 6.56 -13.67
N ILE A 231 -32.40 6.77 -14.88
CA ILE A 231 -31.34 7.75 -15.15
C ILE A 231 -31.81 9.16 -14.82
N ILE A 232 -33.04 9.52 -15.25
CA ILE A 232 -33.62 10.83 -14.98
C ILE A 232 -33.82 11.06 -13.49
N LYS A 233 -34.36 10.07 -12.76
CA LYS A 233 -34.52 10.17 -11.30
C LYS A 233 -33.18 10.40 -10.59
N ASP A 234 -32.14 9.71 -11.03
CA ASP A 234 -30.79 9.88 -10.50
C ASP A 234 -30.21 11.28 -10.77
N ILE A 235 -30.39 11.82 -11.98
CA ILE A 235 -29.93 13.16 -12.34
C ILE A 235 -30.66 14.21 -11.49
N VAL A 236 -31.97 14.09 -11.32
CA VAL A 236 -32.76 14.98 -10.47
C VAL A 236 -32.31 14.89 -9.01
N ALA A 237 -32.10 13.68 -8.49
CA ALA A 237 -31.62 13.48 -7.13
C ALA A 237 -30.26 14.16 -6.92
N LYS A 238 -29.33 13.99 -7.88
CA LYS A 238 -28.03 14.66 -7.83
C LYS A 238 -28.17 16.19 -7.85
N HIS A 239 -29.03 16.72 -8.70
CA HIS A 239 -29.27 18.16 -8.76
C HIS A 239 -29.84 18.71 -7.45
N ILE A 240 -30.79 17.99 -6.82
CA ILE A 240 -31.33 18.34 -5.50
C ILE A 240 -30.23 18.32 -4.44
N HIS A 241 -29.37 17.29 -4.42
CA HIS A 241 -28.25 17.24 -3.48
C HIS A 241 -27.26 18.41 -3.67
N ASP A 242 -26.97 18.80 -4.92
CA ASP A 242 -26.10 19.93 -5.22
C ASP A 242 -26.72 21.27 -4.77
N LEU A 243 -28.03 21.44 -4.93
CA LEU A 243 -28.76 22.61 -4.41
C LEU A 243 -28.74 22.66 -2.88
N ILE A 244 -28.98 21.52 -2.21
CA ILE A 244 -28.90 21.43 -0.74
C ILE A 244 -27.49 21.79 -0.26
N ASN A 245 -26.45 21.28 -0.92
CA ASN A 245 -25.06 21.60 -0.56
C ASN A 245 -24.77 23.09 -0.72
N ARG A 246 -25.24 23.72 -1.80
CA ARG A 246 -25.06 25.17 -2.02
C ARG A 246 -25.80 26.00 -0.97
N GLU A 247 -27.04 25.64 -0.63
CA GLU A 247 -27.84 26.35 0.39
C GLU A 247 -27.19 26.25 1.78
N ILE A 248 -26.49 25.16 2.06
CA ILE A 248 -25.71 24.98 3.30
C ILE A 248 -24.41 25.76 3.28
N GLU A 249 -23.70 25.79 2.15
CA GLU A 249 -22.50 26.62 2.00
C GLU A 249 -22.86 28.10 2.19
N GLU A 250 -23.98 28.55 1.61
CA GLU A 250 -24.52 29.91 1.81
C GLU A 250 -24.92 30.17 3.28
N SER A 251 -25.55 29.19 3.94
CA SER A 251 -25.90 29.29 5.36
C SER A 251 -24.65 29.35 6.25
N ASN A 252 -23.63 28.54 5.96
CA ASN A 252 -22.37 28.52 6.68
C ASN A 252 -21.57 29.82 6.46
N ASN A 253 -21.54 30.35 5.23
CA ASN A 253 -20.93 31.64 4.94
C ASN A 253 -21.64 32.78 5.66
N SER A 254 -22.97 32.74 5.77
CA SER A 254 -23.75 33.73 6.51
C SER A 254 -23.42 33.70 8.02
N LEU A 255 -23.22 32.50 8.60
CA LEU A 255 -22.79 32.36 10.00
C LEU A 255 -21.38 32.91 10.24
N ILE A 256 -20.46 32.70 9.28
CA ILE A 256 -19.10 33.27 9.32
C ILE A 256 -19.15 34.80 9.24
N ASP A 257 -19.97 35.35 8.34
CA ASP A 257 -20.16 36.79 8.17
C ASP A 257 -20.79 37.45 9.42
N GLU A 258 -21.64 36.71 10.15
CA GLU A 258 -22.20 37.10 11.45
C GLU A 258 -21.20 36.94 12.62
N GLY A 259 -19.99 36.43 12.36
CA GLY A 259 -18.92 36.25 13.35
C GLY A 259 -19.11 35.04 14.27
N MET A 260 -19.99 34.10 13.90
CA MET A 260 -20.24 32.87 14.64
C MET A 260 -19.27 31.77 14.19
N GLU A 261 -19.09 30.74 15.05
CA GLU A 261 -18.26 29.58 14.70
C GLU A 261 -18.83 28.81 13.50
N GLU A 262 -17.94 28.27 12.67
CA GLU A 262 -18.31 27.39 11.56
C GLU A 262 -19.16 26.22 12.05
N MET A 263 -20.15 25.85 11.24
CA MET A 263 -21.04 24.77 11.59
C MET A 263 -20.29 23.44 11.71
N THR A 264 -20.45 22.78 12.86
CA THR A 264 -19.90 21.43 13.09
C THR A 264 -20.46 20.44 12.08
N ASP A 265 -19.69 19.39 11.75
CA ASP A 265 -20.09 18.43 10.71
C ASP A 265 -21.38 17.66 11.04
N THR A 266 -21.67 17.46 12.32
CA THR A 266 -22.97 16.94 12.79
C THR A 266 -24.09 17.97 12.60
N GLY A 267 -23.82 19.25 12.85
CA GLY A 267 -24.75 20.36 12.57
C GLY A 267 -25.11 20.46 11.09
N LYS A 268 -24.12 20.32 10.19
CA LYS A 268 -24.33 20.30 8.73
C LYS A 268 -25.27 19.17 8.31
N ILE A 269 -25.20 18.00 8.95
CA ILE A 269 -26.11 16.87 8.66
C ILE A 269 -27.55 17.21 9.07
N PHE A 270 -27.77 17.81 10.25
CA PHE A 270 -29.11 18.21 10.68
C PHE A 270 -29.72 19.30 9.78
N GLU A 271 -28.91 20.26 9.35
CA GLU A 271 -29.36 21.26 8.37
C GLU A 271 -29.66 20.64 7.00
N ARG A 272 -28.86 19.67 6.53
CA ARG A 272 -29.19 18.89 5.32
C ARG A 272 -30.57 18.29 5.40
N PHE A 273 -30.93 17.66 6.53
CA PHE A 273 -32.26 17.08 6.68
C PHE A 273 -33.36 18.13 6.66
N ARG A 274 -33.15 19.30 7.29
CA ARG A 274 -34.13 20.39 7.31
C ARG A 274 -34.35 20.99 5.92
N VAL A 275 -33.28 21.17 5.15
CA VAL A 275 -33.36 21.70 3.78
C VAL A 275 -33.95 20.67 2.82
N MET A 276 -33.62 19.39 3.00
CA MET A 276 -34.15 18.29 2.18
C MET A 276 -35.69 18.18 2.25
N ASP A 277 -36.29 18.48 3.39
CA ASP A 277 -37.76 18.52 3.57
C ASP A 277 -38.46 19.57 2.67
N LYS A 278 -37.70 20.57 2.18
CA LYS A 278 -38.22 21.54 1.19
C LYS A 278 -38.38 20.92 -0.21
N TYR A 279 -37.59 19.90 -0.54
CA TYR A 279 -37.51 19.33 -1.90
C TYR A 279 -38.13 17.92 -2.02
N ILE A 280 -38.46 17.25 -0.91
CA ILE A 280 -39.11 15.94 -0.90
C ILE A 280 -40.55 16.07 -0.40
N SER A 281 -41.51 15.40 -1.05
CA SER A 281 -42.88 15.25 -0.56
C SER A 281 -43.42 13.85 -0.87
N ASP A 282 -44.01 13.17 0.10
CA ASP A 282 -44.49 11.79 -0.06
C ASP A 282 -45.77 11.63 -0.88
N GLU A 283 -46.44 12.74 -1.24
CA GLU A 283 -47.67 12.72 -2.04
C GLU A 283 -47.39 12.62 -3.55
N ASP A 284 -48.09 11.73 -4.26
CA ASP A 284 -47.96 11.49 -5.71
C ASP A 284 -48.92 12.35 -6.58
N ASN A 285 -49.15 13.61 -6.18
CA ASN A 285 -50.01 14.56 -6.91
C ASN A 285 -49.23 15.37 -7.97
N GLU A 286 -49.91 15.95 -8.97
CA GLU A 286 -49.26 16.82 -10.00
C GLU A 286 -48.57 18.05 -9.39
N ASP A 287 -49.06 18.53 -8.23
CA ASP A 287 -48.49 19.64 -7.46
C ASP A 287 -47.43 19.20 -6.42
N SER A 288 -47.02 17.93 -6.42
CA SER A 288 -45.99 17.43 -5.51
C SER A 288 -44.67 18.15 -5.73
N LYS A 289 -43.97 18.49 -4.64
CA LYS A 289 -42.66 19.19 -4.70
C LYS A 289 -41.61 18.38 -5.48
N ARG A 290 -41.80 17.05 -5.58
CA ARG A 290 -41.01 16.13 -6.41
C ARG A 290 -41.07 16.46 -7.92
N TYR A 291 -42.15 17.09 -8.40
CA TYR A 291 -42.35 17.43 -9.81
C TYR A 291 -42.06 18.90 -10.15
N GLN A 292 -41.49 19.69 -9.23
CA GLN A 292 -41.04 21.06 -9.53
C GLN A 292 -40.00 21.12 -10.65
N PHE A 293 -39.14 20.10 -10.74
CA PHE A 293 -38.06 20.04 -11.72
C PHE A 293 -38.43 19.29 -13.01
N ILE A 294 -39.36 18.32 -12.92
CA ILE A 294 -39.82 17.52 -14.06
C ILE A 294 -41.32 17.30 -13.91
N ALA A 295 -42.11 17.74 -14.90
CA ALA A 295 -43.56 17.56 -14.85
C ALA A 295 -43.95 16.06 -14.92
N LYS A 296 -44.98 15.66 -14.17
CA LYS A 296 -45.47 14.27 -14.07
C LYS A 296 -45.73 13.61 -15.44
N LYS A 297 -46.32 14.37 -16.37
CA LYS A 297 -46.53 13.95 -17.78
C LYS A 297 -45.24 13.52 -18.49
N PHE A 298 -44.10 14.11 -18.14
CA PHE A 298 -42.80 13.70 -18.70
C PHE A 298 -42.34 12.36 -18.12
N VAL A 299 -42.41 12.18 -16.80
CA VAL A 299 -41.99 10.92 -16.14
C VAL A 299 -42.85 9.74 -16.59
N ASP A 300 -44.17 9.96 -16.72
CA ASP A 300 -45.12 8.94 -17.16
C ASP A 300 -44.96 8.63 -18.66
N SER A 301 -44.62 9.62 -19.49
CA SER A 301 -44.33 9.39 -20.91
C SER A 301 -43.03 8.60 -21.13
N VAL A 302 -42.09 8.66 -20.19
CA VAL A 302 -40.77 8.00 -20.30
C VAL A 302 -40.77 6.57 -19.72
N ASP A 303 -41.88 6.15 -19.12
CA ASP A 303 -42.03 4.81 -18.56
C ASP A 303 -41.97 3.74 -19.66
N GLY A 304 -41.09 2.74 -19.50
CA GLY A 304 -40.88 1.66 -20.47
C GLY A 304 -39.85 1.93 -21.58
N LEU A 305 -39.24 3.12 -21.65
CA LEU A 305 -38.17 3.40 -22.62
C LEU A 305 -36.87 2.67 -22.25
N GLN A 306 -36.53 1.63 -23.03
CA GLN A 306 -35.27 0.90 -22.97
C GLN A 306 -34.18 1.55 -23.85
N ALA A 307 -33.04 0.88 -24.00
CA ALA A 307 -31.93 1.37 -24.83
C ALA A 307 -32.23 1.34 -26.34
N GLU A 308 -33.11 0.44 -26.76
CA GLU A 308 -33.51 0.22 -28.15
C GLU A 308 -35.02 0.46 -28.29
N ILE A 309 -35.42 1.08 -29.40
CA ILE A 309 -36.84 1.26 -29.79
C ILE A 309 -36.96 0.54 -31.13
N ASP A 310 -38.00 -0.26 -31.31
CA ASP A 310 -38.31 -0.87 -32.60
C ASP A 310 -38.59 0.21 -33.64
N ALA A 311 -38.07 0.05 -34.85
CA ALA A 311 -38.12 1.08 -35.90
C ALA A 311 -39.54 1.55 -36.28
N ASP A 312 -40.55 0.73 -35.98
CA ASP A 312 -41.96 0.98 -36.28
C ASP A 312 -42.63 1.97 -35.29
N ASP A 313 -42.07 2.13 -34.08
CA ASP A 313 -42.57 3.03 -33.03
C ASP A 313 -41.84 4.40 -33.02
N TYR A 314 -41.04 4.68 -34.07
CA TYR A 314 -40.19 5.86 -34.15
C TYR A 314 -40.96 7.12 -34.62
N ASP A 315 -41.22 8.07 -33.73
CA ASP A 315 -41.83 9.38 -33.96
C ASP A 315 -40.93 10.55 -33.52
N VAL A 316 -40.40 11.27 -34.52
CA VAL A 316 -39.46 12.41 -34.39
C VAL A 316 -40.04 13.58 -33.58
N LEU A 317 -41.36 13.73 -33.51
CA LEU A 317 -42.04 14.80 -32.75
C LEU A 317 -42.39 14.39 -31.32
N SER A 318 -42.23 13.11 -30.97
CA SER A 318 -42.54 12.61 -29.64
C SER A 318 -41.53 13.09 -28.60
N ILE A 319 -42.03 13.54 -27.45
CA ILE A 319 -41.24 13.93 -26.28
C ILE A 319 -40.28 12.79 -25.87
N ARG A 320 -40.71 11.54 -26.07
CA ARG A 320 -39.93 10.31 -25.80
C ARG A 320 -38.60 10.29 -26.52
N GLU A 321 -38.60 10.63 -27.81
CA GLU A 321 -37.40 10.54 -28.65
C GLU A 321 -36.45 11.70 -28.47
N ASN A 322 -36.99 12.90 -28.24
CA ASN A 322 -36.15 14.06 -27.97
C ASN A 322 -35.38 13.87 -26.66
N ILE A 323 -35.99 13.27 -25.64
CA ILE A 323 -35.31 12.89 -24.39
C ILE A 323 -34.23 11.84 -24.66
N ARG A 324 -34.53 10.81 -25.46
CA ARG A 324 -33.53 9.80 -25.85
C ARG A 324 -32.36 10.44 -26.59
N LYS A 325 -32.61 11.30 -27.57
CA LYS A 325 -31.58 12.05 -28.31
C LYS A 325 -30.72 12.90 -27.38
N ILE A 326 -31.30 13.57 -26.39
CA ILE A 326 -30.53 14.35 -25.41
C ILE A 326 -29.60 13.42 -24.60
N ILE A 327 -30.12 12.29 -24.10
CA ILE A 327 -29.33 11.34 -23.30
C ILE A 327 -28.23 10.66 -24.12
N ASP A 328 -28.52 10.31 -25.38
CA ASP A 328 -27.57 9.68 -26.30
C ASP A 328 -26.51 10.70 -26.77
N ASN A 329 -26.89 11.95 -27.06
CA ASN A 329 -25.97 13.03 -27.39
C ASN A 329 -25.01 13.35 -26.23
N GLU A 330 -25.52 13.40 -25.00
CA GLU A 330 -24.70 13.56 -23.80
C GLU A 330 -23.95 12.28 -23.39
N ASN A 331 -24.22 11.16 -24.07
CA ASN A 331 -23.63 9.84 -23.86
C ASN A 331 -23.62 9.42 -22.37
N ILE A 332 -24.66 9.80 -21.63
CA ILE A 332 -24.72 9.66 -20.16
C ILE A 332 -24.56 8.19 -19.75
N ARG A 333 -25.13 7.27 -20.53
CA ARG A 333 -25.08 5.82 -20.27
C ARG A 333 -23.66 5.28 -20.25
N ASN A 334 -22.81 5.69 -21.20
CA ASN A 334 -21.47 5.13 -21.34
C ASN A 334 -20.38 5.99 -20.70
N ARG A 335 -20.67 7.26 -20.40
CA ARG A 335 -19.69 8.22 -19.89
C ARG A 335 -18.93 7.69 -18.67
N GLY A 336 -19.62 7.20 -17.64
CA GLY A 336 -18.97 6.70 -16.42
C GLY A 336 -17.99 5.55 -16.69
N PHE A 337 -18.43 4.53 -17.41
CA PHE A 337 -17.60 3.36 -17.72
C PHE A 337 -16.45 3.70 -18.67
N ASN A 338 -16.71 4.54 -19.68
CA ASN A 338 -15.66 4.99 -20.59
C ASN A 338 -14.61 5.85 -19.87
N THR A 339 -15.01 6.69 -18.91
CA THR A 339 -14.05 7.42 -18.07
C THR A 339 -13.15 6.43 -17.33
N ALA A 340 -13.70 5.41 -16.69
CA ALA A 340 -12.90 4.41 -15.98
C ALA A 340 -11.92 3.66 -16.90
N VAL A 341 -12.38 3.22 -18.08
CA VAL A 341 -11.54 2.53 -19.08
C VAL A 341 -10.46 3.46 -19.65
N ASN A 342 -10.79 4.71 -19.96
CA ASN A 342 -9.84 5.68 -20.48
C ASN A 342 -8.80 6.06 -19.42
N THR A 343 -9.20 6.17 -18.15
CA THR A 343 -8.30 6.42 -17.04
C THR A 343 -7.31 5.27 -16.86
N ILE A 344 -7.77 4.02 -16.81
CA ILE A 344 -6.83 2.89 -16.62
C ILE A 344 -5.86 2.74 -17.79
N THR A 345 -6.34 2.91 -19.03
CA THR A 345 -5.49 2.80 -20.23
C THR A 345 -4.48 3.95 -20.29
N ALA A 346 -4.90 5.18 -19.99
CA ALA A 346 -3.99 6.32 -19.92
C ALA A 346 -2.89 6.13 -18.86
N ILE A 347 -3.24 5.60 -17.68
CA ILE A 347 -2.27 5.33 -16.60
C ILE A 347 -1.31 4.21 -17.00
N LEU A 348 -1.79 3.16 -17.66
CA LEU A 348 -0.92 2.08 -18.16
C LEU A 348 0.08 2.56 -19.21
N ASP A 349 -0.33 3.51 -20.06
CA ASP A 349 0.54 4.13 -21.06
C ASP A 349 1.57 5.07 -20.42
N THR A 350 1.18 5.88 -19.42
CA THR A 350 2.13 6.78 -18.71
C THR A 350 3.12 6.03 -17.82
N SER A 351 2.67 4.97 -17.13
CA SER A 351 3.48 4.16 -16.21
C SER A 351 4.47 3.22 -16.91
N LYS A 352 4.51 3.20 -18.25
CA LYS A 352 5.34 2.32 -19.09
C LYS A 352 5.11 0.81 -18.88
N MET A 353 4.01 0.41 -18.25
CA MET A 353 3.64 -1.01 -18.19
C MET A 353 3.17 -1.49 -19.57
N GLY A 354 2.37 -0.67 -20.27
CA GLY A 354 1.91 -0.92 -21.64
C GLY A 354 1.08 -2.20 -21.80
N TYR A 355 0.18 -2.25 -22.76
CA TYR A 355 -0.63 -3.44 -23.02
C TYR A 355 -0.69 -3.72 -24.51
N GLN A 356 -0.69 -5.01 -24.90
CA GLN A 356 -0.84 -5.42 -26.29
C GLN A 356 -2.30 -5.65 -26.66
N PHE A 357 -3.13 -6.04 -25.68
CA PHE A 357 -4.46 -6.52 -25.95
C PHE A 357 -5.50 -5.89 -25.02
N ILE A 358 -6.60 -5.40 -25.61
CA ILE A 358 -7.74 -4.82 -24.90
C ILE A 358 -9.05 -5.28 -25.52
N GLU A 359 -9.92 -5.84 -24.68
CA GLU A 359 -11.29 -6.21 -25.02
C GLU A 359 -12.25 -5.40 -24.16
N ASN A 360 -13.08 -4.56 -24.80
CA ASN A 360 -14.06 -3.73 -24.11
C ASN A 360 -15.49 -4.13 -24.50
N PHE A 361 -16.14 -4.89 -23.62
CA PHE A 361 -17.54 -5.27 -23.72
C PHE A 361 -18.43 -4.19 -23.12
N LYS A 362 -18.76 -3.17 -23.93
CA LYS A 362 -19.58 -2.02 -23.50
C LYS A 362 -20.96 -2.41 -22.95
N ASN A 363 -21.58 -3.46 -23.51
CA ASN A 363 -22.91 -3.91 -23.08
C ASN A 363 -22.86 -4.62 -21.72
N ALA A 364 -21.86 -5.49 -21.53
CA ALA A 364 -21.65 -6.22 -20.28
C ALA A 364 -20.99 -5.36 -19.19
N ARG A 365 -20.44 -4.19 -19.55
CA ARG A 365 -19.60 -3.34 -18.68
C ARG A 365 -18.40 -4.12 -18.13
N GLU A 366 -17.74 -4.83 -19.03
CA GLU A 366 -16.53 -5.60 -18.76
C GLU A 366 -15.41 -5.14 -19.70
N CYS A 367 -14.23 -4.89 -19.13
CA CYS A 367 -13.02 -4.57 -19.87
C CYS A 367 -11.90 -5.50 -19.42
N ILE A 368 -11.28 -6.21 -20.37
CA ILE A 368 -10.15 -7.10 -20.13
C ILE A 368 -8.93 -6.47 -20.80
N ILE A 369 -7.88 -6.22 -20.02
CA ILE A 369 -6.61 -5.68 -20.50
C ILE A 369 -5.53 -6.70 -20.17
N ARG A 370 -4.73 -7.06 -21.18
CA ARG A 370 -3.64 -8.03 -21.04
C ARG A 370 -2.36 -7.43 -21.59
N GLU A 371 -1.25 -7.66 -20.88
CA GLU A 371 0.06 -7.25 -21.36
C GLU A 371 0.42 -7.96 -22.68
N TYR A 372 0.06 -9.24 -22.79
CA TYR A 372 0.32 -10.08 -23.96
C TYR A 372 -0.99 -10.57 -24.59
N GLU A 373 -1.00 -10.71 -25.92
CA GLU A 373 -2.14 -11.28 -26.66
C GLU A 373 -2.28 -12.81 -26.45
N GLU A 374 -1.16 -13.51 -26.22
CA GLU A 374 -1.19 -14.98 -26.12
C GLU A 374 -1.77 -15.47 -24.78
N GLU A 375 -2.75 -16.38 -24.84
CA GLU A 375 -3.42 -16.95 -23.66
C GLU A 375 -2.66 -18.13 -23.05
N ASN A 376 -1.72 -18.72 -23.79
CA ASN A 376 -0.99 -19.91 -23.35
C ASN A 376 0.03 -19.56 -22.28
N GLU A 377 -0.27 -19.92 -21.03
CA GLU A 377 0.63 -19.75 -19.87
C GLU A 377 2.05 -20.31 -20.06
N ASN A 378 2.24 -21.27 -20.98
CA ASN A 378 3.53 -21.93 -21.26
C ASN A 378 4.49 -21.06 -22.05
N LYS A 379 3.96 -20.16 -22.88
CA LYS A 379 4.75 -19.30 -23.77
C LYS A 379 4.89 -17.90 -23.21
N LEU A 380 4.06 -17.56 -22.24
CA LEU A 380 4.07 -16.28 -21.58
C LEU A 380 5.33 -16.09 -20.72
N PRO A 381 5.86 -14.86 -20.65
CA PRO A 381 6.97 -14.54 -19.75
C PRO A 381 6.63 -14.77 -18.27
N ASP A 382 7.70 -14.89 -17.46
CA ASP A 382 7.62 -15.05 -16.00
C ASP A 382 7.17 -13.75 -15.29
N GLU A 383 7.17 -12.62 -16.00
CA GLU A 383 6.64 -11.33 -15.56
C GLU A 383 5.51 -10.92 -16.50
N ARG A 384 4.28 -10.86 -15.96
CA ARG A 384 3.10 -10.47 -16.73
C ARG A 384 1.98 -10.00 -15.82
N TYR A 385 1.01 -9.30 -16.40
CA TYR A 385 -0.23 -8.99 -15.72
C TYR A 385 -1.46 -9.09 -16.63
N GLN A 386 -2.61 -9.29 -16.01
CA GLN A 386 -3.93 -9.24 -16.59
C GLN A 386 -4.86 -8.44 -15.67
N LEU A 387 -5.62 -7.54 -16.25
CA LEU A 387 -6.62 -6.73 -15.56
C LEU A 387 -8.00 -7.07 -16.11
N ARG A 388 -8.97 -7.22 -15.22
CA ARG A 388 -10.38 -7.35 -15.56
C ARG A 388 -11.17 -6.33 -14.74
N LEU A 389 -11.78 -5.39 -15.43
CA LEU A 389 -12.64 -4.36 -14.86
C LEU A 389 -14.09 -4.72 -15.15
N VAL A 390 -14.90 -4.95 -14.13
CA VAL A 390 -16.33 -5.32 -14.27
C VAL A 390 -17.18 -4.44 -13.37
N TYR A 391 -18.29 -3.92 -13.89
CA TYR A 391 -19.30 -3.25 -13.07
C TYR A 391 -20.41 -4.22 -12.70
N TYR A 392 -20.74 -4.31 -11.41
CA TYR A 392 -21.83 -5.14 -10.90
C TYR A 392 -22.92 -4.31 -10.23
N ASP A 393 -24.16 -4.56 -10.65
CA ASP A 393 -25.36 -4.07 -9.97
C ASP A 393 -25.85 -5.06 -8.89
N GLN A 394 -26.70 -4.57 -8.00
CA GLN A 394 -27.28 -5.30 -6.89
C GLN A 394 -28.05 -6.55 -7.34
N GLU A 395 -28.74 -6.51 -8.47
CA GLU A 395 -29.44 -7.68 -9.03
C GLU A 395 -28.45 -8.76 -9.51
N GLN A 396 -27.39 -8.34 -10.21
CA GLN A 396 -26.35 -9.24 -10.67
C GLN A 396 -25.62 -9.89 -9.48
N LEU A 397 -25.27 -9.11 -8.45
CA LEU A 397 -24.64 -9.64 -7.23
C LEU A 397 -25.53 -10.65 -6.52
N LYS A 398 -26.84 -10.43 -6.43
CA LYS A 398 -27.76 -11.42 -5.85
C LYS A 398 -27.75 -12.73 -6.64
N SER A 399 -27.74 -12.65 -7.97
CA SER A 399 -27.67 -13.84 -8.83
C SER A 399 -26.34 -14.59 -8.65
N LEU A 400 -25.22 -13.86 -8.58
CA LEU A 400 -23.88 -14.42 -8.36
C LEU A 400 -23.75 -15.07 -6.98
N ARG A 401 -24.28 -14.43 -5.93
CA ARG A 401 -24.32 -14.99 -4.58
C ARG A 401 -25.09 -16.31 -4.53
N LYS A 402 -26.24 -16.38 -5.23
CA LYS A 402 -27.02 -17.62 -5.33
C LYS A 402 -26.24 -18.71 -6.10
N ALA A 403 -25.63 -18.36 -7.22
CA ALA A 403 -24.83 -19.31 -8.00
C ALA A 403 -23.64 -19.84 -7.20
N TYR A 404 -22.94 -18.97 -6.46
CA TYR A 404 -21.82 -19.32 -5.60
C TYR A 404 -22.24 -20.27 -4.47
N ALA A 405 -23.36 -19.99 -3.79
CA ALA A 405 -23.88 -20.89 -2.77
C ALA A 405 -24.20 -22.29 -3.31
N THR A 406 -24.88 -22.36 -4.47
CA THR A 406 -25.16 -23.65 -5.14
C THR A 406 -23.88 -24.38 -5.56
N GLN A 407 -22.86 -23.65 -6.02
CA GLN A 407 -21.56 -24.24 -6.37
C GLN A 407 -20.84 -24.83 -5.15
N ILE A 408 -20.84 -24.14 -4.00
CA ILE A 408 -20.27 -24.67 -2.76
C ILE A 408 -20.99 -25.95 -2.33
N GLU A 409 -22.32 -25.95 -2.38
CA GLU A 409 -23.12 -27.11 -1.96
C GLU A 409 -22.85 -28.33 -2.86
N GLU A 410 -22.81 -28.16 -4.18
CA GLU A 410 -22.49 -29.25 -5.11
C GLU A 410 -21.03 -29.71 -4.97
N LEU A 411 -20.08 -28.78 -4.80
CA LEU A 411 -18.66 -29.12 -4.58
C LEU A 411 -18.49 -29.93 -3.28
N ASN A 412 -19.17 -29.53 -2.21
CA ASN A 412 -19.17 -30.27 -0.95
C ASN A 412 -19.76 -31.67 -1.13
N ARG A 413 -20.87 -31.78 -1.87
CA ARG A 413 -21.48 -33.08 -2.18
C ARG A 413 -20.55 -34.00 -2.96
N GLU A 414 -19.84 -33.48 -3.96
CA GLU A 414 -18.87 -34.28 -4.73
C GLU A 414 -17.66 -34.71 -3.88
N ILE A 415 -17.15 -33.84 -3.01
CA ILE A 415 -16.06 -34.18 -2.08
C ILE A 415 -16.51 -35.23 -1.06
N MET A 416 -17.72 -35.10 -0.52
CA MET A 416 -18.31 -36.10 0.38
C MET A 416 -18.46 -37.46 -0.31
N HIS A 417 -18.90 -37.49 -1.57
CA HIS A 417 -19.00 -38.73 -2.32
C HIS A 417 -17.62 -39.38 -2.52
N LEU A 418 -16.57 -38.60 -2.82
CA LEU A 418 -15.20 -39.13 -2.89
C LEU A 418 -14.73 -39.65 -1.52
N TRP A 419 -15.03 -38.92 -0.45
CA TRP A 419 -14.71 -39.32 0.92
C TRP A 419 -15.32 -40.68 1.26
N ASP A 420 -16.61 -40.88 0.98
CA ASP A 420 -17.31 -42.14 1.25
C ASP A 420 -16.71 -43.32 0.47
N VAL A 421 -16.27 -43.08 -0.78
CA VAL A 421 -15.58 -44.11 -1.59
C VAL A 421 -14.21 -44.44 -0.99
N CYS A 422 -13.42 -43.43 -0.61
CA CYS A 422 -12.11 -43.63 0.03
C CYS A 422 -12.26 -44.35 1.37
N GLU A 423 -13.27 -44.01 2.17
CA GLU A 423 -13.57 -44.67 3.43
C GLU A 423 -14.08 -46.10 3.23
N GLY A 424 -14.90 -46.35 2.20
CA GLY A 424 -15.33 -47.67 1.80
C GLY A 424 -14.16 -48.58 1.40
N ILE A 425 -13.21 -48.06 0.61
CA ILE A 425 -11.99 -48.79 0.23
C ILE A 425 -11.13 -49.09 1.47
N TYR A 426 -10.94 -48.09 2.33
CA TYR A 426 -10.18 -48.23 3.56
C TYR A 426 -10.76 -49.29 4.51
N THR A 427 -12.08 -49.25 4.73
CA THR A 427 -12.77 -50.21 5.60
C THR A 427 -12.73 -51.62 5.03
N GLN A 428 -12.89 -51.80 3.72
CA GLN A 428 -12.75 -53.10 3.06
C GLN A 428 -11.34 -53.68 3.20
N ASP A 429 -10.30 -52.89 2.95
CA ASP A 429 -8.91 -53.34 3.09
C ASP A 429 -8.57 -53.68 4.53
N ARG A 430 -9.03 -52.86 5.49
CA ARG A 430 -8.89 -53.14 6.91
C ARG A 430 -9.56 -54.45 7.29
N ASP A 431 -10.79 -54.67 6.87
CA ASP A 431 -11.54 -55.89 7.20
C ASP A 431 -10.88 -57.13 6.55
N LEU A 432 -10.24 -56.98 5.39
CA LEU A 432 -9.45 -58.03 4.73
C LEU A 432 -8.13 -58.33 5.45
N LYS A 433 -7.38 -57.30 5.87
CA LYS A 433 -6.06 -57.42 6.51
C LYS A 433 -6.14 -57.65 8.03
N GLY A 434 -7.27 -57.34 8.66
CA GLY A 434 -7.57 -57.62 10.07
C GLY A 434 -6.83 -56.75 11.09
N TYR A 435 -6.43 -55.52 10.72
CA TYR A 435 -5.84 -54.57 11.68
C TYR A 435 -6.92 -53.67 12.31
N ASP A 436 -6.68 -53.19 13.54
CA ASP A 436 -7.63 -52.39 14.30
C ASP A 436 -7.29 -50.88 14.27
N ASP A 437 -8.24 -50.05 13.84
CA ASP A 437 -8.16 -48.60 13.95
C ASP A 437 -8.59 -48.10 15.33
N TRP A 438 -8.32 -46.83 15.66
CA TRP A 438 -8.77 -46.21 16.89
C TRP A 438 -10.28 -46.32 17.09
N ASP A 439 -11.13 -46.05 16.09
CA ASP A 439 -12.58 -46.19 16.25
C ASP A 439 -13.00 -47.65 16.47
N THR A 440 -12.35 -48.62 15.83
CA THR A 440 -12.64 -50.05 16.04
C THR A 440 -12.16 -50.50 17.43
N LEU A 441 -10.99 -50.05 17.87
CA LEU A 441 -10.42 -50.30 19.19
C LEU A 441 -11.27 -49.63 20.27
N ALA A 442 -11.65 -48.38 20.09
CA ALA A 442 -12.52 -47.63 20.99
C ALA A 442 -13.88 -48.32 21.08
N ASN A 443 -14.47 -48.74 19.96
CA ASN A 443 -15.71 -49.51 19.99
C ASN A 443 -15.54 -50.87 20.68
N LYS A 444 -14.45 -51.61 20.46
CA LYS A 444 -14.17 -52.86 21.18
C LYS A 444 -14.01 -52.63 22.68
N MET A 445 -13.27 -51.60 23.10
CA MET A 445 -13.01 -51.29 24.50
C MET A 445 -14.26 -50.72 25.21
N LEU A 446 -14.96 -49.78 24.57
CA LEU A 446 -16.16 -49.13 25.12
C LEU A 446 -17.39 -50.04 25.11
N LYS A 447 -17.54 -50.96 24.13
CA LYS A 447 -18.59 -51.99 24.16
C LYS A 447 -18.39 -53.02 25.27
N THR A 448 -17.18 -53.12 25.84
CA THR A 448 -16.85 -54.17 26.82
C THR A 448 -17.38 -53.91 28.24
N GLU A 449 -17.93 -52.72 28.55
CA GLU A 449 -18.56 -52.45 29.85
C GLU A 449 -20.10 -52.45 29.84
N GLY A 450 -20.75 -52.45 28.67
CA GLY A 450 -22.21 -52.29 28.56
C GLY A 450 -23.02 -53.54 28.16
N GLU A 451 -22.42 -54.50 27.46
CA GLU A 451 -23.16 -55.65 26.88
C GLU A 451 -22.74 -57.03 27.42
N LYS A 452 -22.04 -57.06 28.55
CA LYS A 452 -21.83 -58.31 29.31
C LYS A 452 -22.80 -58.39 30.48
N ASN A 453 -24.09 -58.54 30.19
CA ASN A 453 -25.04 -59.31 31.02
C ASN A 453 -26.43 -59.36 30.36
N SER A 454 -26.62 -60.30 29.44
CA SER A 454 -27.96 -60.84 29.14
C SER A 454 -27.97 -62.36 29.29
N GLY A 455 -27.64 -62.82 30.51
CA GLY A 455 -27.94 -64.18 30.94
C GLY A 455 -29.45 -64.41 31.02
N PHE A 456 -29.93 -65.36 30.23
CA PHE A 456 -31.10 -66.25 30.39
C PHE A 456 -32.49 -65.75 30.85
N PHE A 457 -32.73 -64.48 31.16
CA PHE A 457 -34.07 -63.96 31.49
C PHE A 457 -34.49 -62.82 30.56
N LYS A 458 -35.32 -63.16 29.56
CA LYS A 458 -36.02 -62.19 28.69
C LYS A 458 -37.02 -61.39 29.51
N SER A 459 -36.79 -60.09 29.67
CA SER A 459 -37.88 -59.10 29.71
C SER A 459 -37.85 -58.31 28.41
N LYS A 460 -38.94 -58.33 27.66
CA LYS A 460 -39.15 -57.49 26.48
C LYS A 460 -39.21 -56.03 26.94
N LYS A 461 -38.08 -55.33 26.94
CA LYS A 461 -38.09 -53.88 26.71
C LYS A 461 -37.90 -53.66 25.21
N PRO A 462 -38.67 -52.76 24.57
CA PRO A 462 -38.39 -52.38 23.20
C PRO A 462 -36.96 -51.81 23.16
N PRO A 463 -36.21 -52.00 22.06
CA PRO A 463 -34.89 -51.42 21.95
C PRO A 463 -35.05 -49.91 22.12
N VAL A 464 -34.41 -49.35 23.15
CA VAL A 464 -34.22 -47.91 23.23
C VAL A 464 -33.37 -47.60 22.01
N VAL A 465 -34.00 -47.04 20.98
CA VAL A 465 -33.29 -46.39 19.88
C VAL A 465 -32.52 -45.28 20.56
N VAL A 466 -31.24 -45.54 20.84
CA VAL A 466 -30.31 -44.48 21.18
C VAL A 466 -30.30 -43.63 19.93
N GLU A 467 -31.00 -42.49 19.95
CA GLU A 467 -30.80 -41.46 18.94
C GLU A 467 -29.30 -41.20 18.95
N GLU A 468 -28.62 -41.64 17.88
CA GLU A 468 -27.22 -41.35 17.66
C GLU A 468 -27.11 -39.83 17.65
N LYS A 469 -26.75 -39.25 18.79
CA LYS A 469 -26.40 -37.84 18.87
C LYS A 469 -25.24 -37.68 17.90
N LYS A 470 -25.51 -37.08 16.73
CA LYS A 470 -24.49 -36.79 15.73
C LYS A 470 -23.28 -36.23 16.46
N ARG A 471 -22.11 -36.86 16.28
CA ARG A 471 -20.85 -36.33 16.82
C ARG A 471 -20.77 -34.87 16.36
N LEU A 472 -20.81 -33.95 17.32
CA LEU A 472 -20.76 -32.51 17.04
C LEU A 472 -19.37 -32.09 16.56
N TRP A 473 -18.36 -32.90 16.86
CA TRP A 473 -16.98 -32.70 16.47
C TRP A 473 -16.54 -33.82 15.52
N ASN A 474 -16.08 -33.40 14.34
CA ASN A 474 -15.33 -34.24 13.42
C ASN A 474 -13.85 -33.86 13.61
N GLU A 475 -12.94 -34.83 13.71
CA GLU A 475 -11.48 -34.60 13.90
C GLU A 475 -10.82 -33.76 12.77
N ILE A 476 -11.61 -33.34 11.78
CA ILE A 476 -11.27 -32.61 10.57
C ILE A 476 -11.38 -31.07 10.78
N SER A 477 -12.34 -30.60 11.59
CA SER A 477 -12.59 -29.17 11.78
C SER A 477 -13.16 -28.86 13.17
N PHE A 478 -12.84 -27.67 13.68
CA PHE A 478 -13.43 -27.18 14.93
C PHE A 478 -14.90 -26.78 14.75
N ILE A 479 -15.67 -26.86 15.83
CA ILE A 479 -17.08 -26.46 15.82
C ILE A 479 -17.15 -24.94 15.60
N PRO A 480 -17.81 -24.45 14.53
CA PRO A 480 -17.93 -23.03 14.30
C PRO A 480 -18.84 -22.37 15.37
N PRO A 481 -18.63 -21.08 15.68
CA PRO A 481 -19.52 -20.33 16.55
C PRO A 481 -20.94 -20.25 15.95
N GLN A 482 -21.94 -20.01 16.80
CA GLN A 482 -23.31 -19.82 16.32
C GLN A 482 -23.40 -18.59 15.42
N GLU A 483 -24.02 -18.77 14.25
CA GLU A 483 -24.18 -17.71 13.26
C GLU A 483 -24.98 -16.53 13.82
N THR A 484 -24.44 -15.31 13.68
CA THR A 484 -25.17 -14.09 13.98
C THR A 484 -26.18 -13.77 12.87
N ILE A 485 -27.09 -12.82 13.12
CA ILE A 485 -28.06 -12.34 12.09
C ILE A 485 -27.32 -11.78 10.87
N VAL A 486 -26.16 -11.14 11.09
CA VAL A 486 -25.33 -10.59 10.02
C VAL A 486 -24.68 -11.71 9.21
N ASP A 487 -24.14 -12.74 9.87
CA ASP A 487 -23.50 -13.88 9.19
C ASP A 487 -24.50 -14.66 8.34
N LYS A 488 -25.76 -14.77 8.79
CA LYS A 488 -26.83 -15.39 8.00
C LYS A 488 -27.16 -14.60 6.72
N SER A 489 -26.98 -13.28 6.75
CA SER A 489 -27.18 -12.44 5.57
C SER A 489 -25.99 -12.43 4.62
N ASN A 490 -24.78 -12.61 5.14
CA ASN A 490 -23.51 -12.60 4.42
C ASN A 490 -22.62 -13.77 4.87
N PRO A 491 -22.88 -15.00 4.39
CA PRO A 491 -22.09 -16.15 4.77
C PRO A 491 -20.68 -16.07 4.15
N THR A 492 -19.66 -16.08 5.01
CA THR A 492 -18.24 -16.15 4.61
C THR A 492 -17.85 -17.56 4.14
N GLU A 493 -18.56 -18.59 4.61
CA GLU A 493 -18.35 -20.02 4.30
C GLU A 493 -16.93 -20.55 4.57
N GLU A 494 -16.10 -19.79 5.29
CA GLU A 494 -14.70 -20.13 5.56
C GLU A 494 -14.56 -21.48 6.28
N ALA A 495 -15.39 -21.72 7.29
CA ALA A 495 -15.36 -22.98 8.05
C ALA A 495 -15.67 -24.21 7.17
N LYS A 496 -16.61 -24.08 6.21
CA LYS A 496 -16.94 -25.16 5.27
C LYS A 496 -15.81 -25.38 4.28
N ILE A 497 -15.21 -24.29 3.77
CA ILE A 497 -14.07 -24.35 2.85
C ILE A 497 -12.85 -25.00 3.54
N GLU A 498 -12.57 -24.66 4.80
CA GLU A 498 -11.49 -25.25 5.58
C GLU A 498 -11.72 -26.74 5.84
N GLU A 499 -12.96 -27.13 6.22
CA GLU A 499 -13.32 -28.54 6.38
C GLU A 499 -13.12 -29.33 5.08
N MET A 500 -13.54 -28.77 3.93
CA MET A 500 -13.34 -29.39 2.63
C MET A 500 -11.85 -29.50 2.27
N ALA A 501 -11.05 -28.47 2.56
CA ALA A 501 -9.61 -28.47 2.33
C ALA A 501 -8.89 -29.54 3.16
N ASN A 502 -9.25 -29.69 4.44
CA ASN A 502 -8.64 -30.65 5.36
C ASN A 502 -8.98 -32.11 5.03
N ARG A 503 -10.06 -32.37 4.27
CA ARG A 503 -10.41 -33.73 3.83
C ARG A 503 -9.44 -34.30 2.79
N PHE A 504 -8.92 -33.47 1.87
CA PHE A 504 -8.00 -33.93 0.83
C PHE A 504 -6.73 -34.63 1.35
N PRO A 505 -5.96 -34.07 2.30
CA PRO A 505 -4.78 -34.75 2.83
C PRO A 505 -5.14 -36.05 3.56
N ILE A 506 -6.24 -36.09 4.29
CA ILE A 506 -6.68 -37.31 5.00
C ILE A 506 -7.08 -38.41 4.00
N MET A 507 -7.77 -38.07 2.91
CA MET A 507 -8.09 -39.02 1.84
C MET A 507 -6.82 -39.59 1.21
N LEU A 508 -5.81 -38.74 0.96
CA LEU A 508 -4.51 -39.19 0.43
C LEU A 508 -3.80 -40.14 1.40
N GLU A 509 -3.76 -39.83 2.70
CA GLU A 509 -3.17 -40.72 3.71
C GLU A 509 -3.89 -42.08 3.77
N LYS A 510 -5.23 -42.10 3.72
CA LYS A 510 -6.01 -43.35 3.67
C LYS A 510 -5.70 -44.16 2.41
N LEU A 511 -5.55 -43.52 1.25
CA LEU A 511 -5.18 -44.22 0.01
C LEU A 511 -3.74 -44.77 0.06
N HIS A 512 -2.80 -44.02 0.63
CA HIS A 512 -1.43 -44.48 0.82
C HIS A 512 -1.33 -45.70 1.74
N THR A 513 -2.13 -45.75 2.82
CA THR A 513 -2.13 -46.89 3.75
C THR A 513 -2.73 -48.16 3.11
N VAL A 514 -3.79 -48.03 2.31
CA VAL A 514 -4.44 -49.17 1.63
C VAL A 514 -3.56 -49.74 0.53
N PHE A 515 -3.12 -48.90 -0.40
CA PHE A 515 -2.53 -49.38 -1.65
C PHE A 515 -1.01 -49.58 -1.60
N SER A 516 -0.26 -48.99 -0.66
CA SER A 516 1.21 -49.10 -0.60
C SER A 516 1.89 -48.95 -2.00
N ASP A 517 2.96 -49.68 -2.32
CA ASP A 517 3.64 -49.61 -3.64
C ASP A 517 2.90 -50.38 -4.76
N SER A 518 1.69 -50.89 -4.50
CA SER A 518 0.92 -51.61 -5.52
C SER A 518 0.23 -50.66 -6.50
N SER A 519 0.36 -50.95 -7.79
CA SER A 519 -0.26 -50.22 -8.90
C SER A 519 -1.53 -50.95 -9.32
N GLU A 520 -2.60 -50.74 -8.56
CA GLU A 520 -3.93 -51.29 -8.87
C GLU A 520 -4.73 -50.28 -9.70
N GLU A 521 -5.55 -50.75 -10.66
CA GLU A 521 -6.36 -49.87 -11.52
C GLU A 521 -7.32 -48.98 -10.70
N THR A 522 -7.82 -49.51 -9.60
CA THR A 522 -8.70 -48.83 -8.64
C THR A 522 -8.03 -47.60 -8.03
N ARG A 523 -6.75 -47.70 -7.65
CA ARG A 523 -5.95 -46.59 -7.13
C ARG A 523 -5.87 -45.46 -8.14
N GLN A 524 -5.53 -45.77 -9.39
CA GLN A 524 -5.34 -44.76 -10.43
C GLN A 524 -6.63 -43.98 -10.72
N VAL A 525 -7.79 -44.65 -10.70
CA VAL A 525 -9.10 -43.99 -10.89
C VAL A 525 -9.42 -43.04 -9.73
N VAL A 526 -9.17 -43.47 -8.49
CA VAL A 526 -9.47 -42.65 -7.30
C VAL A 526 -8.48 -41.49 -7.17
N GLU A 527 -7.18 -41.71 -7.40
CA GLU A 527 -6.17 -40.66 -7.40
C GLU A 527 -6.44 -39.61 -8.48
N ASN A 528 -6.77 -40.02 -9.71
CA ASN A 528 -7.14 -39.09 -10.79
C ASN A 528 -8.37 -38.24 -10.42
N ARG A 529 -9.37 -38.83 -9.76
CA ARG A 529 -10.57 -38.11 -9.33
C ARG A 529 -10.26 -37.15 -8.17
N LEU A 530 -9.39 -37.56 -7.24
CA LEU A 530 -8.94 -36.74 -6.13
C LEU A 530 -8.15 -35.53 -6.63
N GLU A 531 -7.21 -35.73 -7.55
CA GLU A 531 -6.42 -34.65 -8.17
C GLU A 531 -7.33 -33.68 -8.94
N PHE A 532 -8.27 -34.21 -9.74
CA PHE A 532 -9.25 -33.37 -10.43
C PHE A 532 -10.08 -32.51 -9.46
N LEU A 533 -10.64 -33.11 -8.40
CA LEU A 533 -11.44 -32.37 -7.42
C LEU A 533 -10.61 -31.37 -6.63
N LYS A 534 -9.35 -31.70 -6.32
CA LYS A 534 -8.42 -30.78 -5.68
C LYS A 534 -8.13 -29.57 -6.58
N ASP A 535 -7.86 -29.78 -7.86
CA ASP A 535 -7.66 -28.71 -8.84
C ASP A 535 -8.90 -27.82 -8.99
N GLN A 536 -10.10 -28.41 -9.07
CA GLN A 536 -11.35 -27.64 -9.11
C GLN A 536 -11.58 -26.87 -7.82
N PHE A 537 -11.31 -27.47 -6.66
CA PHE A 537 -11.40 -26.81 -5.37
C PHE A 537 -10.42 -25.64 -5.25
N GLU A 538 -9.18 -25.78 -5.72
CA GLU A 538 -8.20 -24.70 -5.74
C GLU A 538 -8.62 -23.55 -6.66
N ARG A 539 -9.18 -23.87 -7.84
CA ARG A 539 -9.78 -22.87 -8.75
C ARG A 539 -10.98 -22.15 -8.12
N PHE A 540 -11.85 -22.89 -7.44
CA PHE A 540 -13.00 -22.32 -6.76
C PHE A 540 -12.57 -21.43 -5.58
N SER A 541 -11.62 -21.91 -4.77
CA SER A 541 -10.99 -21.14 -3.70
C SER A 541 -10.31 -19.88 -4.21
N ASN A 542 -9.89 -19.83 -5.47
CA ASN A 542 -9.34 -18.64 -6.12
C ASN A 542 -10.40 -17.61 -6.51
N LEU A 543 -11.66 -17.99 -6.70
CA LEU A 543 -12.72 -17.05 -7.01
C LEU A 543 -12.98 -16.08 -5.85
N ILE A 544 -13.45 -14.90 -6.19
CA ILE A 544 -13.84 -13.88 -5.22
C ILE A 544 -15.18 -14.31 -4.64
N ASN A 545 -15.34 -14.25 -3.31
CA ASN A 545 -16.62 -14.47 -2.68
C ASN A 545 -17.58 -13.31 -3.02
N PRO A 546 -18.69 -13.53 -3.76
CA PRO A 546 -19.62 -12.46 -4.13
C PRO A 546 -20.36 -11.83 -2.94
N PHE A 547 -20.35 -12.48 -1.76
CA PHE A 547 -20.90 -11.92 -0.52
C PHE A 547 -20.03 -10.78 0.04
N HIS A 548 -18.73 -10.75 -0.27
CA HIS A 548 -17.82 -9.70 0.16
C HIS A 548 -17.84 -8.49 -0.79
N VAL A 549 -18.48 -8.63 -1.96
CA VAL A 549 -18.57 -7.59 -2.98
C VAL A 549 -19.86 -6.80 -2.81
N GLN A 550 -19.74 -5.48 -2.87
CA GLN A 550 -20.85 -4.53 -2.89
C GLN A 550 -21.05 -3.98 -4.32
N PRO A 551 -22.23 -3.42 -4.64
CA PRO A 551 -22.49 -2.84 -5.97
C PRO A 551 -21.48 -1.75 -6.31
N GLY A 552 -20.97 -1.81 -7.54
CA GLY A 552 -19.93 -0.90 -7.99
C GLY A 552 -18.96 -1.54 -9.00
N LEU A 553 -17.76 -0.99 -9.04
CA LEU A 553 -16.72 -1.35 -9.99
C LEU A 553 -15.72 -2.30 -9.33
N LEU A 554 -15.65 -3.53 -9.81
CA LEU A 554 -14.66 -4.52 -9.42
C LEU A 554 -13.48 -4.50 -10.39
N LEU A 555 -12.28 -4.33 -9.85
CA LEU A 555 -11.01 -4.48 -10.57
C LEU A 555 -10.33 -5.76 -10.06
N ASP A 556 -10.32 -6.80 -10.89
CA ASP A 556 -9.58 -8.05 -10.65
C ASP A 556 -8.25 -8.01 -11.40
N ILE A 557 -7.16 -8.29 -10.70
CA ILE A 557 -5.79 -8.15 -11.19
C ILE A 557 -5.05 -9.46 -10.92
N ASP A 558 -4.63 -10.12 -11.98
CA ASP A 558 -3.77 -11.29 -11.93
C ASP A 558 -2.36 -10.87 -12.35
N ILE A 559 -1.36 -11.04 -11.47
CA ILE A 559 0.03 -10.69 -11.71
C ILE A 559 0.89 -11.93 -11.51
N SER A 560 1.74 -12.24 -12.47
CA SER A 560 2.87 -13.15 -12.26
C SER A 560 4.15 -12.33 -12.20
N SER A 561 4.97 -12.57 -11.18
CA SER A 561 6.21 -11.84 -10.96
C SER A 561 7.32 -12.75 -10.47
N ILE A 562 8.56 -12.41 -10.82
CA ILE A 562 9.74 -13.06 -10.28
C ILE A 562 9.94 -12.61 -8.83
N LYS A 563 10.04 -13.56 -7.89
CA LYS A 563 10.14 -13.32 -6.43
C LYS A 563 11.28 -12.37 -6.03
N LYS A 564 12.39 -12.41 -6.77
CA LYS A 564 13.57 -11.56 -6.52
C LYS A 564 13.44 -10.14 -7.08
N LYS A 565 12.79 -9.96 -8.23
CA LYS A 565 12.73 -8.68 -8.95
C LYS A 565 11.52 -7.85 -8.57
N LYS A 566 10.34 -8.48 -8.45
CA LYS A 566 9.07 -7.83 -8.05
C LYS A 566 8.73 -6.56 -8.87
N THR A 567 9.24 -6.47 -10.10
CA THR A 567 9.14 -5.30 -10.99
C THR A 567 7.71 -5.03 -11.44
N THR A 568 7.04 -6.03 -12.02
CA THR A 568 5.63 -5.91 -12.41
C THR A 568 4.73 -5.62 -11.23
N MET A 569 5.02 -6.24 -10.09
CA MET A 569 4.29 -6.03 -8.83
C MET A 569 4.36 -4.56 -8.35
N MET A 570 5.55 -3.97 -8.30
CA MET A 570 5.74 -2.58 -7.85
C MET A 570 5.18 -1.57 -8.84
N ASN A 571 5.36 -1.80 -10.14
CA ASN A 571 4.80 -0.91 -11.15
C ASN A 571 3.27 -0.92 -11.10
N MET A 572 2.67 -2.10 -10.91
CA MET A 572 1.22 -2.22 -10.81
C MET A 572 0.65 -1.55 -9.55
N ALA A 573 1.37 -1.59 -8.43
CA ALA A 573 0.98 -0.84 -7.23
C ALA A 573 0.84 0.66 -7.51
N ASN A 574 1.77 1.25 -8.27
CA ASN A 574 1.70 2.66 -8.64
C ASN A 574 0.49 2.95 -9.54
N VAL A 575 0.25 2.08 -10.54
CA VAL A 575 -0.90 2.16 -11.45
C VAL A 575 -2.22 2.12 -10.67
N ILE A 576 -2.35 1.19 -9.72
CA ILE A 576 -3.56 1.03 -8.91
C ILE A 576 -3.82 2.27 -8.06
N ASN A 577 -2.79 2.81 -7.39
CA ASN A 577 -2.97 3.98 -6.54
C ASN A 577 -3.39 5.21 -7.37
N GLU A 578 -2.78 5.42 -8.54
CA GLU A 578 -3.17 6.51 -9.45
C GLU A 578 -4.60 6.31 -9.99
N PHE A 579 -4.95 5.08 -10.34
CA PHE A 579 -6.29 4.73 -10.82
C PHE A 579 -7.36 4.99 -9.76
N LEU A 580 -7.11 4.56 -8.51
CA LEU A 580 -8.03 4.77 -7.40
C LEU A 580 -8.22 6.26 -7.10
N HIS A 581 -7.14 7.05 -7.07
CA HIS A 581 -7.25 8.51 -6.89
C HIS A 581 -7.99 9.21 -8.04
N SER A 582 -7.93 8.68 -9.26
CA SER A 582 -8.59 9.30 -10.42
C SER A 582 -10.08 8.94 -10.54
N ILE A 583 -10.55 7.87 -9.92
CA ILE A 583 -11.92 7.36 -10.09
C ILE A 583 -12.73 7.44 -8.81
N SER A 584 -12.09 7.25 -7.67
CA SER A 584 -12.70 7.39 -6.36
C SER A 584 -12.55 8.84 -5.88
N LYS A 585 -13.62 9.38 -5.29
CA LYS A 585 -13.55 10.63 -4.52
C LYS A 585 -12.77 10.47 -3.21
N GLY A 586 -12.36 9.24 -2.86
CA GLY A 586 -11.79 8.86 -1.57
C GLY A 586 -12.89 8.68 -0.53
N TYR A 587 -12.67 7.76 0.42
CA TYR A 587 -13.53 7.63 1.59
C TYR A 587 -13.15 8.69 2.62
N SER A 588 -13.96 9.73 2.77
CA SER A 588 -13.82 10.69 3.86
C SER A 588 -14.40 10.06 5.14
N ASP A 589 -13.67 9.17 5.80
CA ASP A 589 -14.05 8.76 7.15
C ASP A 589 -13.87 9.97 8.07
N ILE A 590 -14.98 10.51 8.55
CA ILE A 590 -15.02 11.63 9.50
C ILE A 590 -14.14 11.29 10.72
N ARG A 591 -14.04 10.01 11.11
CA ARG A 591 -13.20 9.56 12.23
C ARG A 591 -11.70 9.56 11.95
N PHE A 592 -11.27 9.33 10.70
CA PHE A 592 -9.85 9.40 10.34
C PHE A 592 -9.40 10.85 10.09
N ALA A 593 -10.29 11.71 9.59
CA ALA A 593 -10.03 13.15 9.49
C ALA A 593 -9.75 13.76 10.87
N ASP A 594 -10.52 13.38 11.89
CA ASP A 594 -10.27 13.79 13.30
C ASP A 594 -8.95 13.24 13.86
N LEU A 595 -8.55 12.02 13.45
CA LEU A 595 -7.27 11.43 13.87
C LEU A 595 -6.06 12.11 13.20
N SER A 596 -6.22 12.51 11.93
CA SER A 596 -5.19 13.28 11.19
C SER A 596 -5.01 14.67 11.78
N LYS A 597 -6.11 15.35 12.16
CA LYS A 597 -6.10 16.62 12.89
C LYS A 597 -5.55 16.46 14.32
N SER A 598 -5.76 15.30 14.96
CA SER A 598 -5.20 15.00 16.28
C SER A 598 -3.69 14.67 16.25
N ARG A 599 -3.14 14.26 15.11
CA ARG A 599 -1.67 14.14 14.94
C ARG A 599 -1.00 15.47 14.62
N SER A 600 -1.76 16.44 14.10
CA SER A 600 -1.34 17.83 13.91
C SER A 600 -1.66 18.73 15.11
N PHE A 601 -1.68 18.20 16.34
CA PHE A 601 -1.43 19.05 17.50
C PHE A 601 0.07 19.32 17.57
N GLU A 602 0.49 20.40 16.90
CA GLU A 602 1.68 21.12 17.32
C GLU A 602 1.62 21.29 18.84
N ARG A 603 2.69 20.91 19.54
CA ARG A 603 2.82 21.19 20.97
C ARG A 603 2.82 22.70 21.16
N ASN A 604 1.68 23.25 21.59
CA ASN A 604 1.56 24.65 22.02
C ASN A 604 2.49 25.01 23.20
N ASP A 605 3.18 24.04 23.79
CA ASP A 605 4.13 24.23 24.89
C ASP A 605 5.48 24.83 24.45
N ILE A 606 5.79 24.90 23.15
CA ILE A 606 7.09 25.41 22.66
C ILE A 606 7.14 26.95 22.61
N ASN A 607 5.98 27.63 22.59
CA ASN A 607 5.90 29.10 22.51
C ASN A 607 5.58 29.79 23.84
N GLN A 608 5.63 29.09 24.99
CA GLN A 608 5.55 29.76 26.29
C GLN A 608 6.90 30.39 26.64
N GLU A 609 7.03 31.69 26.42
CA GLU A 609 8.13 32.48 26.96
C GLU A 609 8.09 32.43 28.50
N PHE A 610 9.24 32.14 29.12
CA PHE A 610 9.38 32.20 30.57
C PHE A 610 9.21 33.66 31.03
N VAL A 611 8.04 33.97 31.59
CA VAL A 611 7.84 35.21 32.35
C VAL A 611 8.68 35.09 33.63
N SER A 612 9.81 35.82 33.66
CA SER A 612 10.58 36.03 34.88
C SER A 612 9.72 36.80 35.87
N ALA A 613 9.30 36.14 36.95
CA ALA A 613 8.65 36.78 38.07
C ALA A 613 9.60 37.82 38.69
N GLY A 614 9.32 39.09 38.45
CA GLY A 614 9.88 40.22 39.18
C GLY A 614 8.94 40.61 40.30
N GLU A 615 9.32 40.19 41.51
CA GLU A 615 8.93 40.56 42.90
C GLU A 615 8.45 39.38 43.76
#